data_AF-A0AAW1XST9-F1
#
_entry.id   AF-A0AAW1XST9-F1
#
_cell.length_a   1.000
_cell.length_b   1.000
_cell.length_c   1.000
_cell.angle_alpha   90.00
_cell.angle_beta   90.00
_cell.angle_gamma   90.00
#
_symmetry.space_group_name_H-M   'P 1'
#
loop_
_entity.id
_entity.type
_entity.pdbx_description
1 polymer ?
#
loop_
_entity_poly.entity_id
_entity_poly.type
_entity_poly.pdbx_seq_one_letter_code
_entity_poly.pdbx_strand_id
1 'polypeptide(L)'
;MSDEVGFLCDKNQGECRAKFACHLDCFAWVKRDSYLPQGSQGLKAVTKAKLGYDPIEVNPEDMVRFAKEEPQRMASYSVSDAVATYYLYMTYVSSIHIYLCNYYSNVSG
;
A
#
# COMPACT_ATOMS: atom_id res chain seq x y z
N MET A 1 -12.40 -15.20 7.36
CA MET A 1 -11.33 -14.21 7.59
C MET A 1 -11.32 -13.70 9.02
N SER A 2 -12.47 -13.38 9.63
CA SER A 2 -12.52 -13.06 11.07
C SER A 2 -12.09 -14.22 11.95
N ASP A 3 -12.52 -15.44 11.63
CA ASP A 3 -12.34 -16.59 12.54
C ASP A 3 -10.91 -17.12 12.52
N GLU A 4 -10.19 -16.91 11.41
CA GLU A 4 -8.80 -17.34 11.22
C GLU A 4 -7.80 -16.24 11.64
N VAL A 5 -8.02 -15.00 11.19
CA VAL A 5 -7.04 -13.89 11.31
C VAL A 5 -7.63 -12.63 11.95
N GLY A 6 -8.84 -12.67 12.49
CA GLY A 6 -9.42 -11.58 13.29
C GLY A 6 -9.73 -10.27 12.56
N PHE A 7 -9.59 -10.21 11.24
CA PHE A 7 -9.95 -9.05 10.44
C PHE A 7 -11.46 -9.02 10.14
N LEU A 8 -12.05 -7.85 10.34
CA LEU A 8 -13.43 -7.52 10.00
C LEU A 8 -13.40 -6.40 8.97
N CYS A 9 -14.05 -6.61 7.83
CA CYS A 9 -14.16 -5.60 6.79
C CYS A 9 -15.53 -4.94 6.85
N ASP A 10 -15.54 -3.62 7.04
CA ASP A 10 -16.75 -2.82 7.00
C ASP A 10 -17.19 -2.64 5.54
N LYS A 11 -18.40 -3.09 5.22
CA LYS A 11 -18.97 -2.99 3.86
C LYS A 11 -19.34 -1.57 3.48
N ASN A 12 -19.56 -0.67 4.44
CA ASN A 12 -19.94 0.71 4.19
C ASN A 12 -18.74 1.61 3.89
N GLN A 13 -17.62 1.39 4.60
CA GLN A 13 -16.39 2.19 4.44
C GLN A 13 -15.35 1.51 3.54
N GLY A 14 -15.48 0.21 3.29
CA GLY A 14 -14.51 -0.57 2.50
C GLY A 14 -13.19 -0.83 3.24
N GLU A 15 -13.14 -0.58 4.54
CA GLU A 15 -11.94 -0.73 5.36
C GLU A 15 -11.95 -2.06 6.13
N CYS A 16 -10.79 -2.72 6.20
CA CYS A 16 -10.60 -3.90 7.03
C CYS A 16 -9.81 -3.55 8.29
N ARG A 17 -10.31 -3.96 9.46
CA ARG A 17 -9.72 -3.65 10.77
C ARG A 17 -9.64 -4.91 11.63
N ALA A 18 -8.63 -4.99 12.49
CA ALA A 18 -8.47 -6.06 13.48
C ALA A 18 -8.14 -5.45 14.85
N LYS A 19 -8.45 -6.17 15.93
CA LYS A 19 -8.17 -5.71 17.31
C LYS A 19 -6.68 -5.71 17.66
N PHE A 20 -5.90 -6.59 17.03
CA PHE A 20 -4.50 -6.84 17.37
C PHE A 20 -3.51 -6.38 16.29
N ALA A 21 -3.99 -5.96 15.12
CA ALA A 21 -3.16 -5.53 14.01
C ALA A 21 -3.80 -4.32 13.30
N CYS A 22 -2.99 -3.27 13.09
CA CYS A 22 -3.41 -2.10 12.33
C CYS A 22 -3.29 -2.39 10.84
N HIS A 23 -4.38 -2.17 10.09
CA HIS A 23 -4.34 -2.15 8.64
C HIS A 23 -3.90 -0.77 8.16
N LEU A 24 -2.65 -0.65 7.71
CA LEU A 24 -2.06 0.62 7.29
C LEU A 24 -2.06 0.71 5.76
N ASP A 25 -3.14 1.27 5.22
CA ASP A 25 -3.28 1.51 3.78
C ASP A 25 -2.41 2.69 3.33
N CYS A 26 -1.34 2.39 2.60
CA CYS A 26 -0.45 3.40 2.03
C CYS A 26 -1.18 4.32 1.03
N PHE A 27 -2.26 3.87 0.39
CA PHE A 27 -3.01 4.70 -0.55
C PHE A 27 -3.75 5.85 0.14
N ALA A 28 -4.24 5.63 1.37
CA ALA A 28 -4.82 6.70 2.18
C ALA A 28 -3.78 7.79 2.50
N TRP A 29 -2.55 7.40 2.83
CA TRP A 29 -1.44 8.35 2.98
C TRP A 29 -1.09 9.04 1.67
N VAL A 30 -1.10 8.32 0.53
CA VAL A 30 -0.85 8.92 -0.78
C VAL A 30 -1.85 10.04 -1.07
N LYS A 31 -3.14 9.80 -0.88
CA LYS A 31 -4.18 10.80 -1.14
C LYS A 31 -4.08 12.03 -0.25
N ARG A 32 -3.75 11.84 1.02
CA ARG A 32 -3.79 12.90 2.04
C ARG A 32 -2.49 13.70 2.14
N ASP A 33 -1.37 12.98 2.18
CA ASP A 33 -0.08 13.53 2.65
C ASP A 33 1.05 13.43 1.62
N SER A 34 0.86 12.77 0.46
CA SER A 34 1.96 12.66 -0.52
C SER A 34 2.23 13.93 -1.32
N TYR A 35 1.26 14.85 -1.38
CA TYR A 35 1.25 16.05 -2.22
C TYR A 35 1.38 15.77 -3.73
N LEU A 36 1.09 14.54 -4.18
CA LEU A 36 1.09 14.18 -5.60
C LEU A 36 -0.24 14.57 -6.28
N PRO A 37 -0.19 15.04 -7.54
CA PRO A 37 -1.41 15.30 -8.30
C PRO A 37 -2.19 14.00 -8.51
N GLN A 38 -3.52 14.10 -8.63
CA GLN A 38 -4.40 12.92 -8.73
C GLN A 38 -4.01 11.95 -9.86
N GLY A 39 -3.51 12.46 -10.99
CA GLY A 39 -3.00 11.63 -12.10
C GLY A 39 -1.72 10.84 -11.80
N SER A 40 -1.06 11.09 -10.67
CA SER A 40 0.19 10.45 -10.25
C SER A 40 0.08 9.70 -8.92
N GLN A 41 -1.15 9.36 -8.49
CA GLN A 41 -1.40 8.60 -7.25
C GLN A 41 -1.40 7.07 -7.44
N GLY A 42 -1.18 6.59 -8.66
CA GLY A 42 -0.99 5.15 -8.92
C GLY A 42 0.35 4.65 -8.37
N LEU A 43 0.40 3.37 -7.97
CA LEU A 43 1.58 2.76 -7.33
C LEU A 43 2.87 2.99 -8.12
N LYS A 44 2.83 2.87 -9.46
CA LYS A 44 3.98 3.15 -10.34
C LYS A 44 4.50 4.57 -10.19
N ALA A 45 3.62 5.56 -10.36
CA ALA A 45 3.98 6.97 -10.28
C ALA A 45 4.47 7.35 -8.88
N VAL A 46 3.82 6.82 -7.84
CA VAL A 46 4.23 7.00 -6.43
C VAL A 46 5.61 6.40 -6.18
N THR A 47 5.87 5.18 -6.66
CA THR A 47 7.17 4.51 -6.53
C THR A 47 8.26 5.32 -7.21
N LYS A 48 8.03 5.78 -8.43
CA LYS A 48 8.97 6.64 -9.15
C LYS A 48 9.24 7.96 -8.42
N ALA A 49 8.20 8.61 -7.90
CA ALA A 49 8.31 9.91 -7.25
C ALA A 49 8.90 9.85 -5.84
N LYS A 50 8.60 8.80 -5.06
CA LYS A 50 8.99 8.68 -3.64
C LYS A 50 10.17 7.75 -3.41
N LEU A 51 10.29 6.66 -4.17
CA LEU A 51 11.36 5.67 -4.02
C LEU A 51 12.46 5.81 -5.08
N GLY A 52 12.22 6.56 -6.16
CA GLY A 52 13.27 6.96 -7.11
C GLY A 52 13.68 5.88 -8.13
N TYR A 53 12.89 4.82 -8.29
CA TYR A 53 13.11 3.79 -9.31
C TYR A 53 11.84 3.52 -10.13
N ASP A 54 11.98 2.91 -11.30
CA ASP A 54 10.85 2.52 -12.15
C ASP A 54 10.48 1.05 -11.87
N PRO A 55 9.30 0.76 -11.29
CA PRO A 55 8.89 -0.61 -11.02
C PRO A 55 8.51 -1.34 -12.31
N ILE A 56 8.49 -2.67 -12.26
CA ILE A 56 8.02 -3.50 -13.37
C ILE A 56 6.52 -3.21 -13.59
N GLU A 57 6.12 -3.05 -14.85
CA GLU A 57 4.72 -2.81 -15.22
C GLU A 57 4.21 -3.90 -16.16
N VAL A 58 2.98 -4.34 -15.90
CA VAL A 58 2.23 -5.28 -16.72
C VAL A 58 0.84 -4.70 -16.95
N ASN A 59 0.35 -4.71 -18.19
CA ASN A 59 -1.02 -4.27 -18.47
C ASN A 59 -2.00 -5.24 -17.79
N PRO A 60 -3.05 -4.74 -17.11
CA PRO A 60 -4.04 -5.59 -16.45
C PRO A 60 -4.66 -6.65 -17.37
N GLU A 61 -4.92 -6.29 -18.63
CA GLU A 61 -5.49 -7.18 -19.65
C GLU A 61 -4.57 -8.36 -20.00
N ASP A 62 -3.25 -8.19 -19.85
CA ASP A 62 -2.26 -9.23 -20.14
C ASP A 62 -1.98 -10.14 -18.94
N MET A 63 -2.35 -9.75 -17.72
CA MET A 63 -2.00 -10.48 -16.49
C MET A 63 -2.47 -11.93 -16.50
N VAL A 64 -3.71 -12.18 -16.94
CA VAL A 64 -4.28 -13.54 -16.97
C VAL A 64 -3.57 -14.41 -18.01
N ARG A 65 -3.22 -13.84 -19.17
CA ARG A 65 -2.46 -14.54 -20.21
C ARG A 65 -1.05 -14.87 -19.71
N PHE A 66 -0.35 -13.88 -19.14
CA PHE A 66 1.01 -14.05 -18.63
C PHE A 66 1.09 -14.98 -17.43
N ALA A 67 0.02 -15.13 -16.63
CA ALA A 67 -0.01 -16.14 -15.58
C ALA A 67 0.21 -17.57 -16.12
N LYS A 68 -0.21 -17.85 -17.37
CA LYS A 68 -0.01 -19.15 -18.02
C LYS A 68 1.24 -19.19 -18.90
N GLU A 69 1.45 -18.14 -19.70
CA GLU A 69 2.50 -18.13 -20.73
C GLU A 69 3.86 -17.68 -20.19
N GLU A 70 3.88 -16.72 -19.25
CA GLU A 70 5.10 -16.09 -18.72
C GLU A 70 5.04 -15.98 -17.16
N PRO A 71 4.90 -17.10 -16.43
CA PRO A 71 4.66 -17.06 -14.99
C PRO A 71 5.80 -16.38 -14.21
N GLN A 72 7.05 -16.51 -14.68
CA GLN A 72 8.20 -15.86 -14.07
C GLN A 72 8.09 -14.33 -14.13
N ARG A 73 7.63 -13.77 -15.27
CA ARG A 73 7.42 -12.33 -15.44
C ARG A 73 6.29 -11.85 -14.52
N MET A 74 5.21 -12.61 -14.44
CA MET A 74 4.08 -12.32 -13.55
C MET A 74 4.50 -12.35 -12.06
N ALA A 75 5.34 -13.31 -11.67
CA ALA A 75 5.92 -13.38 -10.33
C ALA A 75 6.84 -12.19 -10.05
N SER A 76 7.72 -11.81 -10.98
CA SER A 76 8.58 -10.64 -10.84
C SER A 76 7.79 -9.34 -10.69
N TYR A 77 6.71 -9.17 -11.45
CA TYR A 77 5.78 -8.04 -11.29
C TYR A 77 5.14 -8.04 -9.88
N SER A 78 4.62 -9.18 -9.43
CA SER A 78 4.01 -9.30 -8.10
C SER A 78 4.98 -8.95 -6.97
N VAL A 79 6.23 -9.43 -7.05
CA VAL A 79 7.27 -9.12 -6.05
C VAL A 79 7.67 -7.64 -6.12
N SER A 80 7.76 -7.06 -7.32
CA SER A 80 8.04 -5.63 -7.51
C SER A 80 7.02 -4.74 -6.77
N ASP A 81 5.73 -5.04 -6.89
CA ASP A 81 4.67 -4.28 -6.20
C ASP A 81 4.71 -4.45 -4.67
N ALA A 82 5.00 -5.67 -4.19
CA ALA A 82 5.15 -5.93 -2.75
C ALA A 82 6.36 -5.19 -2.16
N VAL A 83 7.49 -5.20 -2.85
CA VAL A 83 8.72 -4.49 -2.46
C VAL A 83 8.50 -2.98 -2.47
N ALA A 84 7.86 -2.45 -3.52
CA ALA A 84 7.50 -1.03 -3.59
C ALA A 84 6.62 -0.61 -2.41
N THR A 85 5.58 -1.40 -2.10
CA THR A 85 4.66 -1.12 -1.00
C THR A 85 5.35 -1.18 0.35
N TYR A 86 6.20 -2.20 0.58
CA TYR A 86 6.95 -2.34 1.83
C TYR A 86 7.89 -1.15 2.08
N TYR A 87 8.68 -0.76 1.07
CA TYR A 87 9.60 0.37 1.22
C TYR A 87 8.86 1.70 1.32
N LEU A 88 7.78 1.90 0.58
CA LEU A 88 6.93 3.09 0.71
C LEU A 88 6.41 3.21 2.15
N TYR A 89 5.91 2.10 2.71
CA TYR A 89 5.45 2.02 4.09
C TYR A 89 6.57 2.34 5.08
N MET A 90 7.70 1.63 4.99
CA MET A 90 8.80 1.75 5.94
C MET A 90 9.45 3.13 5.92
N THR A 91 9.63 3.72 4.74
CA THR A 91 10.34 4.99 4.58
C THR A 91 9.45 6.21 4.88
N TYR A 92 8.17 6.17 4.48
CA TYR A 92 7.33 7.37 4.54
C TYR A 92 6.16 7.26 5.53
N VAL A 93 5.55 6.09 5.70
CA VAL A 93 4.30 5.96 6.46
C VAL A 93 4.56 5.60 7.92
N SER A 94 5.41 4.61 8.17
CA SER A 94 5.64 4.02 9.49
C SER A 94 6.07 5.06 10.54
N SER A 95 7.14 5.80 10.25
CA SER A 95 7.68 6.80 11.18
C SER A 95 6.71 7.95 11.44
N ILE A 96 6.01 8.43 10.41
CA ILE A 96 5.02 9.52 10.53
C ILE A 96 3.82 9.05 11.36
N HIS A 97 3.31 7.85 11.11
CA HIS A 97 2.16 7.32 11.82
C HIS A 97 2.44 7.19 13.32
N ILE A 98 3.57 6.59 13.71
CA ILE A 98 3.96 6.42 15.11
C ILE A 98 4.15 7.79 15.79
N TYR A 99 4.82 8.73 15.11
CA TYR A 99 5.03 10.07 15.63
C TYR A 99 3.71 10.81 15.90
N LEU A 100 2.77 10.78 14.94
CA LEU A 100 1.47 11.43 15.11
C LEU A 100 0.66 10.79 16.23
N CYS A 101 0.61 9.46 16.30
CA CYS A 101 -0.09 8.75 17.38
C CYS A 101 0.44 9.14 18.76
N ASN A 102 1.77 9.22 18.93
CA ASN A 102 2.39 9.68 20.18
C ASN A 102 2.04 11.14 20.47
N TYR A 103 2.12 12.03 19.48
CA TYR A 103 1.81 13.44 19.66
C TYR A 103 0.35 13.65 20.11
N TYR A 104 -0.62 13.09 19.38
CA TYR A 104 -2.04 13.23 19.72
C TYR A 104 -2.38 12.61 21.07
N SER A 105 -1.76 11.48 21.44
CA SER A 105 -2.00 10.86 22.75
C SER A 105 -1.52 11.75 23.91
N ASN A 106 -0.42 12.50 23.72
CA ASN A 106 0.10 13.43 24.73
C ASN A 106 -0.66 14.77 24.79
N VAL A 107 -1.27 15.21 23.68
CA VAL A 107 -2.05 16.46 23.64
C VAL A 107 -3.49 16.26 24.15
N SER A 108 -4.00 15.02 24.08
CA SER A 108 -5.36 14.68 24.53
C SER A 108 -5.45 14.29 26.01
N GLY A 109 -4.32 14.27 26.73
CA GLY A 109 -4.19 13.87 28.13
C GLY A 109 -4.12 15.04 29.09
#